data_AF-A0A7C3PWN3-F1
#
_entry.id   AF-A0A7C3PWN3-F1
#
_cell.length_a   1.000
_cell.length_b   1.000
_cell.length_c   1.000
_cell.angle_alpha   90.00
_cell.angle_beta   90.00
_cell.angle_gamma   90.00
#
_symmetry.space_group_name_H-M   'P 1'
#
loop_
_entity.id
_entity.type
_entity.pdbx_description
1 polymer ?
#
loop_
_entity_poly.entity_id
_entity_poly.type
_entity_poly.pdbx_seq_one_letter_code
_entity_poly.pdbx_strand_id
1 'polypeptide(L)'
;MAVTEEDRKHWSYRPLQCIEPPPAQDAAWCRTPIDRFILASLEARGLRPNPEADRRMLIRRLHFDLLGLPPPPGEVEAFIADVRTTAYEELVDRLLSSPHFGERWGRHWLDVARYADSDGLESDADRPDAYPYRDFVIRALQDDMPWHTFVRWQLAGDEYEPDDPLALAATGFLTAAPTQPLMVPMEEEKLRLRFNELDDMASTTASAFLGLTLGCARCHDHKFDAIPTRDYYRLQCAFTTTSRDHVLLV
;
A
#
# COMPACT_ATOMS: atom_id res chain seq x y z
N MET A 1 -25.90 -10.17 -12.11
CA MET A 1 -26.55 -9.50 -10.96
C MET A 1 -26.59 -8.01 -11.27
N ALA A 2 -27.54 -7.26 -10.75
CA ALA A 2 -27.58 -5.82 -10.89
C ALA A 2 -27.36 -5.19 -9.51
N VAL A 3 -26.53 -4.15 -9.41
CA VAL A 3 -26.34 -3.41 -8.16
C VAL A 3 -27.67 -2.79 -7.73
N THR A 4 -28.10 -3.09 -6.50
CA THR A 4 -29.36 -2.61 -5.92
C THR A 4 -29.15 -1.41 -5.00
N GLU A 5 -30.25 -0.76 -4.60
CA GLU A 5 -30.21 0.30 -3.58
C GLU A 5 -29.80 -0.21 -2.19
N GLU A 6 -30.01 -1.49 -1.90
CA GLU A 6 -29.60 -2.06 -0.61
C GLU A 6 -28.08 -2.24 -0.53
N ASP A 7 -27.46 -2.68 -1.62
CA ASP A 7 -26.00 -2.84 -1.71
C ASP A 7 -25.27 -1.52 -1.43
N ARG A 8 -25.86 -0.40 -1.86
CA ARG A 8 -25.34 0.96 -1.64
C ARG A 8 -25.38 1.42 -0.18
N LYS A 9 -26.10 0.72 0.70
CA LYS A 9 -26.20 1.07 2.13
C LYS A 9 -25.13 0.40 2.99
N HIS A 10 -24.26 -0.42 2.41
CA HIS A 10 -23.15 -1.02 3.14
C HIS A 10 -22.30 0.06 3.84
N TRP A 11 -21.80 -0.22 5.04
CA TRP A 11 -21.19 0.77 5.93
C TRP A 11 -20.03 1.53 5.29
N SER A 12 -19.26 0.88 4.41
CA SER A 12 -18.11 1.46 3.72
C SER A 12 -18.48 2.50 2.66
N TYR A 13 -19.73 2.50 2.18
CA TYR A 13 -20.22 3.50 1.21
C TYR A 13 -20.95 4.67 1.88
N ARG A 14 -21.09 4.63 3.21
CA ARG A 14 -21.76 5.69 3.96
C ARG A 14 -20.74 6.74 4.42
N PRO A 15 -21.13 8.02 4.50
CA PRO A 15 -20.27 9.05 5.08
C PRO A 15 -19.81 8.67 6.48
N LEU A 16 -18.55 8.96 6.78
CA LEU A 16 -17.99 8.77 8.12
C LEU A 16 -18.79 9.61 9.13
N GLN A 17 -19.12 8.98 10.26
CA GLN A 17 -19.82 9.64 11.36
C GLN A 17 -18.83 9.91 12.49
N CYS A 18 -18.95 11.07 13.13
CA CYS A 18 -18.23 11.31 14.38
C CYS A 18 -18.90 10.49 15.48
N ILE A 19 -18.16 9.55 16.05
CA ILE A 19 -18.64 8.67 17.13
C ILE A 19 -17.91 9.03 18.41
N GLU A 20 -18.66 9.26 19.48
CA GLU A 20 -18.06 9.42 20.81
C GLU A 20 -17.51 8.07 21.30
N PRO A 21 -16.25 8.01 21.74
CA PRO A 21 -15.69 6.78 22.30
C PRO A 21 -16.49 6.31 23.51
N PRO A 22 -16.73 5.00 23.66
CA PRO A 22 -17.49 4.47 24.79
C PRO A 22 -16.78 4.76 26.12
N PRO A 23 -17.52 4.77 27.24
CA PRO A 23 -16.90 4.78 28.56
C PRO A 23 -16.09 3.48 28.73
N ALA A 24 -14.91 3.62 29.33
CA ALA A 24 -14.05 2.51 29.72
C ALA A 24 -13.87 2.55 31.23
N GLN A 25 -13.93 1.41 31.91
CA GLN A 25 -13.76 1.37 33.37
C GLN A 25 -12.30 1.64 33.76
N ASP A 26 -11.35 1.10 33.00
CA ASP A 26 -9.91 1.36 33.16
C ASP A 26 -9.41 2.41 32.16
N ALA A 27 -9.79 3.67 32.40
CA ALA A 27 -9.36 4.78 31.55
C ALA A 27 -7.84 5.03 31.55
N ALA A 28 -7.10 4.49 32.52
CA ALA A 28 -5.64 4.64 32.60
C ALA A 28 -4.90 3.76 31.58
N TRP A 29 -5.52 2.64 31.16
CA TRP A 29 -4.97 1.80 30.09
C TRP A 29 -5.11 2.43 28.70
N CYS A 30 -6.18 3.20 28.47
CA CYS A 30 -6.44 3.83 27.18
C CYS A 30 -5.48 5.01 26.91
N ARG A 31 -4.61 4.88 25.89
CA ARG A 31 -3.69 5.93 25.44
C ARG A 31 -4.32 6.80 24.35
N THR A 32 -5.18 6.21 23.53
CA THR A 32 -5.88 6.86 22.41
C THR A 32 -7.39 6.65 22.52
N PRO A 33 -8.20 7.45 21.78
CA PRO A 33 -9.64 7.21 21.68
C PRO A 33 -10.01 5.81 21.15
N ILE A 34 -9.17 5.21 20.30
CA ILE A 34 -9.38 3.87 19.74
C ILE A 34 -9.35 2.80 20.85
N ASP A 35 -8.45 2.96 21.82
CA ASP A 35 -8.29 2.01 22.93
C ASP A 35 -9.57 1.86 23.76
N ARG A 36 -10.40 2.90 23.83
CA ARG A 36 -11.69 2.85 24.53
C ARG A 36 -12.67 1.89 23.86
N PHE A 37 -12.70 1.84 22.52
CA PHE A 37 -13.53 0.88 21.80
C PHE A 37 -13.05 -0.56 22.02
N ILE A 38 -11.72 -0.76 22.02
CA ILE A 38 -11.13 -2.07 22.27
C ILE A 38 -11.45 -2.52 23.71
N LEU A 39 -11.19 -1.65 24.69
CA LEU A 39 -11.39 -1.97 26.10
C LEU A 39 -12.86 -2.22 26.45
N ALA A 40 -13.78 -1.38 25.95
CA ALA A 40 -15.21 -1.61 26.14
C ALA A 40 -15.66 -2.97 25.58
N SER A 41 -15.10 -3.39 24.44
CA SER A 41 -15.40 -4.70 23.85
C SER A 41 -14.83 -5.86 24.67
N LEU A 42 -13.64 -5.70 25.27
CA LEU A 42 -13.03 -6.68 26.19
C LEU A 42 -13.84 -6.79 27.48
N GLU A 43 -14.16 -5.66 28.12
CA GLU A 43 -14.91 -5.59 29.37
C GLU A 43 -16.31 -6.23 29.23
N ALA A 44 -17.02 -5.95 28.13
CA ALA A 44 -18.31 -6.56 27.83
C ALA A 44 -18.26 -8.08 27.70
N ARG A 45 -17.07 -8.65 27.40
CA ARG A 45 -16.83 -10.09 27.32
C ARG A 45 -16.14 -10.66 28.57
N GLY A 46 -15.97 -9.85 29.62
CA GLY A 46 -15.27 -10.24 30.84
C GLY A 46 -13.76 -10.49 30.64
N LEU A 47 -13.18 -9.95 29.57
CA LEU A 47 -11.76 -10.05 29.25
C LEU A 47 -11.00 -8.83 29.75
N ARG A 48 -9.68 -9.00 29.94
CA ARG A 48 -8.77 -7.92 30.29
C ARG A 48 -7.62 -7.87 29.27
N PRO A 49 -7.03 -6.69 29.02
CA PRO A 49 -5.82 -6.60 28.21
C PRO A 49 -4.69 -7.46 28.78
N ASN A 50 -3.88 -8.02 27.89
CA ASN A 50 -2.65 -8.70 28.31
C ASN A 50 -1.64 -7.68 28.86
N PRO A 51 -0.74 -8.10 29.76
CA PRO A 51 0.37 -7.25 30.18
C PRO A 51 1.26 -6.90 28.98
N GLU A 52 1.97 -5.79 29.10
CA GLU A 52 3.00 -5.42 28.13
C GLU A 52 4.06 -6.51 28.02
N ALA A 53 4.57 -6.71 26.80
CA ALA A 53 5.60 -7.70 26.56
C ALA A 53 6.91 -7.27 27.24
N ASP A 54 7.75 -8.24 27.62
CA ASP A 54 9.06 -7.92 28.19
C ASP A 54 9.96 -7.19 27.17
N ARG A 55 10.95 -6.45 27.69
CA ARG A 55 11.85 -5.64 26.86
C ARG A 55 12.58 -6.43 25.79
N ARG A 56 12.95 -7.68 26.07
CA ARG A 56 13.66 -8.54 25.11
C ARG A 56 12.74 -8.89 23.93
N MET A 57 11.48 -9.14 24.21
CA MET A 57 10.45 -9.41 23.22
C MET A 57 10.08 -8.16 22.42
N LEU A 58 10.00 -6.99 23.07
CA LEU A 58 9.73 -5.71 22.40
C LEU A 58 10.80 -5.34 21.37
N ILE A 59 12.09 -5.33 21.76
CA ILE A 59 13.16 -5.00 20.81
C ILE A 59 13.21 -5.99 19.64
N ARG A 60 13.01 -7.29 19.92
CA ARG A 60 12.98 -8.31 18.87
C ARG A 60 11.86 -8.03 17.87
N ARG A 61 10.64 -7.75 18.33
CA ARG A 61 9.50 -7.44 17.47
C ARG A 61 9.75 -6.20 16.63
N LEU A 62 10.14 -5.09 17.27
CA LEU A 62 10.42 -3.84 16.56
C LEU A 62 11.45 -4.01 15.44
N HIS A 63 12.54 -4.72 15.69
CA HIS A 63 13.56 -4.95 14.67
C HIS A 63 13.04 -5.80 13.49
N PHE A 64 12.27 -6.86 13.73
CA PHE A 64 11.68 -7.65 12.64
C PHE A 64 10.59 -6.90 11.89
N ASP A 65 9.76 -6.13 12.60
CA ASP A 65 8.64 -5.40 12.02
C ASP A 65 9.15 -4.22 11.17
N LEU A 66 10.12 -3.45 11.68
CA LEU A 66 10.61 -2.24 11.04
C LEU A 66 11.77 -2.49 10.06
N LEU A 67 12.69 -3.40 10.38
CA LEU A 67 13.90 -3.64 9.56
C LEU A 67 13.94 -5.03 8.92
N GLY A 68 13.08 -5.97 9.34
CA GLY A 68 13.09 -7.34 8.83
C GLY A 68 14.25 -8.22 9.32
N LEU A 69 15.09 -7.71 10.22
CA LEU A 69 16.30 -8.37 10.72
C LEU A 69 16.26 -8.49 12.25
N PRO A 70 16.94 -9.47 12.87
CA PRO A 70 17.05 -9.51 14.33
C PRO A 70 17.93 -8.37 14.88
N PRO A 71 17.71 -7.93 16.14
CA PRO A 71 18.59 -6.96 16.78
C PRO A 71 19.98 -7.54 17.07
N PRO A 72 21.05 -6.73 16.97
CA PRO A 72 22.37 -7.13 17.45
C PRO A 72 22.36 -7.42 18.96
N PRO A 73 23.12 -8.41 19.47
CA PRO A 73 23.12 -8.76 20.90
C PRO A 73 23.40 -7.56 21.84
N GLY A 74 24.35 -6.70 21.46
CA GLY A 74 24.69 -5.52 22.26
C GLY A 74 23.56 -4.49 22.36
N GLU A 75 22.73 -4.35 21.33
CA GLU A 75 21.56 -3.48 21.38
C GLU A 75 20.45 -4.04 22.28
N VAL A 76 20.30 -5.37 22.30
CA VAL A 76 19.37 -6.04 23.22
C VAL A 76 19.77 -5.80 24.66
N GLU A 77 21.07 -5.98 24.98
CA GLU A 77 21.59 -5.75 26.32
C GLU A 77 21.42 -4.29 26.75
N ALA A 78 21.75 -3.34 25.88
CA ALA A 78 21.58 -1.91 26.14
C ALA A 78 20.10 -1.55 26.39
N PHE A 79 19.18 -2.02 25.54
CA PHE A 79 17.75 -1.71 25.69
C PHE A 79 17.11 -2.35 26.93
N ILE A 80 17.54 -3.54 27.31
CA ILE A 80 17.07 -4.19 28.55
C ILE A 80 17.55 -3.40 29.78
N ALA A 81 18.79 -2.90 29.76
CA ALA A 81 19.37 -2.13 30.85
C ALA A 81 18.86 -0.68 30.94
N ASP A 82 18.30 -0.14 29.85
CA ASP A 82 17.83 1.24 29.79
C ASP A 82 16.49 1.45 30.52
N VAL A 83 16.55 1.90 31.77
CA VAL A 83 15.37 2.11 32.62
C VAL A 83 14.62 3.42 32.35
N ARG A 84 15.03 4.21 31.35
CA ARG A 84 14.31 5.45 31.00
C ARG A 84 12.90 5.12 30.52
N THR A 85 11.96 6.00 30.86
CA THR A 85 10.56 5.88 30.43
C THR A 85 10.37 6.10 28.93
N THR A 86 11.35 6.72 28.26
CA THR A 86 11.36 7.02 26.81
C THR A 86 12.16 6.00 25.99
N ALA A 87 12.75 4.98 26.64
CA ALA A 87 13.67 4.06 25.97
C ALA A 87 13.01 3.33 24.78
N TYR A 88 11.72 3.02 24.88
CA TYR A 88 10.98 2.35 23.81
C TYR A 88 10.75 3.27 22.62
N GLU A 89 10.26 4.49 22.86
CA GLU A 89 10.01 5.50 21.83
C GLU A 89 11.31 5.89 21.10
N GLU A 90 12.40 6.11 21.85
CA GLU A 90 13.72 6.40 21.27
C GLU A 90 14.26 5.24 20.42
N LEU A 91 13.98 3.99 20.81
CA LEU A 91 14.30 2.81 20.00
C LEU A 91 13.47 2.81 18.70
N VAL A 92 12.18 3.09 18.77
CA VAL A 92 11.30 3.18 17.59
C VAL A 92 11.81 4.25 16.63
N ASP A 93 12.08 5.46 17.11
CA ASP A 93 12.58 6.57 16.29
C ASP A 93 13.89 6.23 15.60
N ARG A 94 14.81 5.57 16.33
CA ARG A 94 16.10 5.12 15.78
C ARG A 94 15.93 4.08 14.67
N LEU A 95 14.97 3.17 14.81
CA LEU A 95 14.69 2.14 13.80
C LEU A 95 13.99 2.73 12.58
N LEU A 96 13.03 3.66 12.76
CA LEU A 96 12.38 4.37 11.65
C LEU A 96 13.40 5.22 10.87
N SER A 97 14.39 5.79 11.55
CA SER A 97 15.47 6.57 10.94
C SER A 97 16.54 5.73 10.23
N SER A 98 16.50 4.40 10.35
CA SER A 98 17.43 3.50 9.67
C SER A 98 17.12 3.44 8.17
N PRO A 99 18.11 3.49 7.26
CA PRO A 99 17.86 3.35 5.82
C PRO A 99 17.20 2.01 5.45
N HIS A 100 17.34 0.98 6.29
CA HIS A 100 16.71 -0.32 6.09
C HIS A 100 15.20 -0.30 6.31
N PHE A 101 14.64 0.75 6.93
CA PHE A 101 13.20 0.89 7.12
C PHE A 101 12.49 1.04 5.76
N GLY A 102 12.94 1.99 4.93
CA GLY A 102 12.41 2.19 3.58
C GLY A 102 12.56 0.94 2.70
N GLU A 103 13.69 0.23 2.79
CA GLU A 103 13.91 -1.04 2.07
C GLU A 103 12.92 -2.12 2.51
N ARG A 104 12.73 -2.28 3.83
CA ARG A 104 11.84 -3.29 4.40
C ARG A 104 10.38 -3.02 4.03
N TRP A 105 9.89 -1.81 4.26
CA TRP A 105 8.51 -1.44 4.00
C TRP A 105 8.22 -1.28 2.51
N GLY A 106 9.21 -0.81 1.74
CA GLY A 106 9.13 -0.72 0.29
C GLY A 106 8.82 -2.06 -0.35
N ARG A 107 9.42 -3.17 0.13
CA ARG A 107 9.11 -4.52 -0.36
C ARG A 107 7.61 -4.85 -0.29
N HIS A 108 6.93 -4.47 0.79
CA HIS A 108 5.49 -4.73 0.94
C HIS A 108 4.66 -3.93 -0.06
N TRP A 109 5.04 -2.68 -0.34
CA TRP A 109 4.38 -1.88 -1.36
C TRP A 109 4.67 -2.38 -2.78
N LEU A 110 5.90 -2.81 -3.05
CA LEU A 110 6.31 -3.35 -4.34
C LEU A 110 5.57 -4.64 -4.69
N ASP A 111 5.24 -5.47 -3.70
CA ASP A 111 4.35 -6.63 -3.86
C ASP A 111 2.94 -6.17 -4.34
N VAL A 112 2.40 -5.08 -3.77
CA VAL A 112 1.08 -4.51 -4.15
C VAL A 112 1.12 -3.89 -5.55
N ALA A 113 2.21 -3.19 -5.88
CA ALA A 113 2.42 -2.59 -7.20
C ALA A 113 2.71 -3.64 -8.29
N ARG A 114 3.04 -4.88 -7.89
CA ARG A 114 3.44 -6.01 -8.74
C ARG A 114 4.75 -5.72 -9.47
N TYR A 115 5.67 -5.06 -8.77
CA TYR A 115 6.98 -4.76 -9.29
C TYR A 115 7.78 -6.04 -9.58
N ALA A 116 8.45 -6.06 -10.72
CA ALA A 116 9.46 -7.04 -11.07
C ALA A 116 10.56 -6.37 -11.90
N ASP A 117 11.78 -6.87 -11.77
CA ASP A 117 12.91 -6.48 -12.62
C ASP A 117 12.86 -7.17 -14.01
N SER A 118 11.74 -7.82 -14.35
CA SER A 118 11.51 -8.50 -15.63
C SER A 118 10.06 -8.34 -16.11
N ASP A 119 9.82 -8.65 -17.38
CA ASP A 119 8.51 -8.53 -18.03
C ASP A 119 7.48 -9.55 -17.56
N GLY A 120 7.92 -10.65 -16.95
CA GLY A 120 7.08 -11.80 -16.69
C GLY A 120 6.65 -12.51 -17.97
N LEU A 121 5.62 -13.37 -17.82
CA LEU A 121 5.05 -14.16 -18.91
C LEU A 121 6.11 -15.03 -19.62
N GLU A 122 5.89 -15.45 -20.86
CA GLU A 122 6.72 -16.48 -21.50
C GLU A 122 8.12 -16.02 -21.90
N SER A 123 8.29 -14.74 -22.28
CA SER A 123 9.58 -14.20 -22.71
C SER A 123 10.43 -13.68 -21.56
N ASP A 124 9.80 -13.18 -20.49
CA ASP A 124 10.39 -12.73 -19.23
C ASP A 124 11.71 -11.97 -19.39
N ALA A 125 11.73 -10.97 -20.26
CA ALA A 125 12.91 -10.17 -20.53
C ALA A 125 13.22 -9.24 -19.34
N ASP A 126 14.50 -8.97 -19.10
CA ASP A 126 14.94 -8.03 -18.07
C ASP A 126 14.42 -6.61 -18.34
N ARG A 127 14.06 -5.89 -17.28
CA ARG A 127 13.68 -4.47 -17.29
C ARG A 127 14.81 -3.62 -16.68
N PRO A 128 15.81 -3.22 -17.47
CA PRO A 128 16.99 -2.51 -16.95
C PRO A 128 16.66 -1.15 -16.33
N ASP A 129 15.47 -0.61 -16.61
CA ASP A 129 14.98 0.71 -16.23
C ASP A 129 13.78 0.65 -15.28
N ALA A 130 13.44 -0.51 -14.70
CA ALA A 130 12.36 -0.61 -13.70
C ALA A 130 12.76 -0.04 -12.32
N TYR A 131 14.04 -0.15 -11.96
CA TYR A 131 14.55 0.19 -10.63
C TYR A 131 14.30 1.62 -10.13
N PRO A 132 14.15 2.68 -10.96
CA PRO A 132 13.81 4.01 -10.46
C PRO A 132 12.48 4.04 -9.71
N TYR A 133 11.48 3.26 -10.13
CA TYR A 133 10.21 3.15 -9.39
C TYR A 133 10.40 2.48 -8.03
N ARG A 134 11.21 1.41 -7.98
CA ARG A 134 11.58 0.76 -6.70
C ARG A 134 12.26 1.75 -5.76
N ASP A 135 13.21 2.52 -6.27
CA ASP A 135 13.96 3.49 -5.49
C ASP A 135 13.07 4.65 -5.04
N PHE A 136 12.09 5.08 -5.87
CA PHE A 136 11.04 6.02 -5.47
C PHE A 136 10.26 5.51 -4.26
N VAL A 137 9.75 4.27 -4.31
CA VAL A 137 8.96 3.69 -3.21
C VAL A 137 9.77 3.63 -1.91
N ILE A 138 11.03 3.20 -1.99
CA ILE A 138 11.93 3.12 -0.84
C ILE A 138 12.13 4.51 -0.22
N ARG A 139 12.45 5.52 -1.05
CA ARG A 139 12.66 6.91 -0.58
C ARG A 139 11.39 7.52 -0.01
N ALA A 140 10.26 7.36 -0.69
CA ALA A 140 8.98 7.91 -0.25
C ALA A 140 8.57 7.39 1.13
N LEU A 141 8.80 6.10 1.42
CA LEU A 141 8.55 5.54 2.74
C LEU A 141 9.61 5.97 3.76
N GLN A 142 10.89 6.03 3.37
CA GLN A 142 11.97 6.45 4.26
C GLN A 142 11.83 7.90 4.73
N ASP A 143 11.36 8.77 3.85
CA ASP A 143 11.24 10.22 4.08
C ASP A 143 9.86 10.62 4.64
N ASP A 144 9.01 9.65 5.00
CA ASP A 144 7.64 9.85 5.48
C ASP A 144 6.82 10.75 4.53
N MET A 145 6.88 10.45 3.22
CA MET A 145 6.17 11.22 2.20
C MET A 145 4.67 11.26 2.54
N PRO A 146 4.03 12.45 2.50
CA PRO A 146 2.61 12.55 2.76
C PRO A 146 1.81 11.64 1.82
N TRP A 147 0.93 10.82 2.39
CA TRP A 147 0.15 9.81 1.66
C TRP A 147 -0.52 10.36 0.39
N HIS A 148 -1.10 11.56 0.46
CA HIS A 148 -1.75 12.18 -0.70
C HIS A 148 -0.78 12.46 -1.86
N THR A 149 0.48 12.78 -1.57
CA THR A 149 1.54 12.99 -2.58
C THR A 149 1.98 11.65 -3.14
N PHE A 150 2.22 10.66 -2.28
CA PHE A 150 2.58 9.29 -2.67
C PHE A 150 1.57 8.65 -3.63
N VAL A 151 0.26 8.81 -3.36
CA VAL A 151 -0.81 8.33 -4.25
C VAL A 151 -0.85 9.13 -5.54
N ARG A 152 -0.79 10.47 -5.46
CA ARG A 152 -0.91 11.35 -6.62
C ARG A 152 0.22 11.12 -7.63
N TRP A 153 1.47 11.07 -7.15
CA TRP A 153 2.63 10.88 -8.02
C TRP A 153 2.63 9.53 -8.71
N GLN A 154 2.16 8.47 -8.05
CA GLN A 154 2.05 7.15 -8.70
C GLN A 154 1.02 7.09 -9.83
N LEU A 155 -0.01 7.94 -9.78
CA LEU A 155 -1.06 7.97 -10.80
C LEU A 155 -0.82 9.01 -11.90
N ALA A 156 -0.09 10.08 -11.61
CA ALA A 156 0.05 11.24 -12.51
C ALA A 156 1.25 12.13 -12.15
N GLY A 157 2.34 11.59 -11.61
CA GLY A 157 3.51 12.37 -11.21
C GLY A 157 4.14 13.16 -12.35
N ASP A 158 4.10 12.60 -13.56
CA ASP A 158 4.46 13.23 -14.82
C ASP A 158 3.61 14.45 -15.18
N GLU A 159 2.33 14.47 -14.80
CA GLU A 159 1.44 15.61 -15.06
C GLU A 159 1.53 16.69 -13.97
N TYR A 160 1.75 16.28 -12.71
CA TYR A 160 1.82 17.22 -11.59
C TYR A 160 3.18 17.88 -11.41
N GLU A 161 4.27 17.14 -11.62
CA GLU A 161 5.65 17.59 -11.42
C GLU A 161 6.55 17.04 -12.55
N PRO A 162 6.34 17.47 -13.82
CA PRO A 162 7.02 16.91 -14.99
C PRO A 162 8.54 17.06 -14.98
N ASP A 163 9.05 18.03 -14.20
CA ASP A 163 10.48 18.33 -14.08
C ASP A 163 11.14 17.62 -12.88
N ASP A 164 10.38 16.87 -12.06
CA ASP A 164 10.92 16.10 -10.93
C ASP A 164 11.13 14.63 -11.32
N PRO A 165 12.39 14.15 -11.43
CA PRO A 165 12.68 12.76 -11.75
C PRO A 165 12.06 11.76 -10.78
N LEU A 166 11.84 12.13 -9.52
CA LEU A 166 11.23 11.28 -8.51
C LEU A 166 9.72 11.13 -8.74
N ALA A 167 9.05 12.20 -9.15
CA ALA A 167 7.64 12.17 -9.53
C ALA A 167 7.42 11.39 -10.84
N LEU A 168 8.32 11.57 -11.81
CA LEU A 168 8.33 10.76 -13.03
C LEU A 168 8.54 9.27 -12.73
N ALA A 169 9.51 8.92 -11.87
CA ALA A 169 9.74 7.55 -11.46
C ALA A 169 8.51 6.90 -10.80
N ALA A 170 7.71 7.68 -10.06
CA ALA A 170 6.53 7.19 -9.37
C ALA A 170 5.46 6.61 -10.31
N THR A 171 5.33 7.14 -11.54
CA THR A 171 4.35 6.65 -12.53
C THR A 171 4.66 5.23 -13.02
N GLY A 172 5.83 4.69 -12.69
CA GLY A 172 6.17 3.27 -12.85
C GLY A 172 5.14 2.34 -12.18
N PHE A 173 4.36 2.81 -11.21
CA PHE A 173 3.21 2.07 -10.66
C PHE A 173 2.24 1.59 -11.76
N LEU A 174 1.96 2.42 -12.76
CA LEU A 174 1.04 2.10 -13.86
C LEU A 174 1.63 1.10 -14.85
N THR A 175 2.96 1.02 -14.92
CA THR A 175 3.68 0.20 -15.91
C THR A 175 4.41 -0.99 -15.28
N ALA A 176 4.31 -1.19 -13.98
CA ALA A 176 4.97 -2.27 -13.25
C ALA A 176 4.44 -3.67 -13.60
N ALA A 177 3.21 -3.77 -14.08
CA ALA A 177 2.58 -5.06 -14.38
C ALA A 177 3.30 -5.86 -15.46
N PRO A 178 3.16 -7.21 -15.44
CA PRO A 178 3.69 -8.06 -16.49
C PRO A 178 3.25 -7.60 -17.89
N THR A 179 4.13 -7.76 -18.87
CA THR A 179 3.86 -7.40 -20.26
C THR A 179 4.44 -8.45 -21.20
N GLN A 180 3.88 -8.52 -22.40
CA GLN A 180 4.33 -9.45 -23.41
C GLN A 180 4.68 -8.69 -24.68
N PRO A 181 5.96 -8.31 -24.86
CA PRO A 181 6.40 -7.70 -26.10
C PRO A 181 6.30 -8.74 -27.23
N LEU A 182 5.33 -8.55 -28.12
CA LEU A 182 5.16 -9.36 -29.32
C LEU A 182 6.07 -8.82 -30.42
N MET A 183 6.86 -9.69 -31.08
CA MET A 183 7.81 -9.24 -32.11
C MET A 183 7.13 -8.69 -33.37
N VAL A 184 6.02 -9.30 -33.79
CA VAL A 184 5.22 -8.85 -34.95
C VAL A 184 3.73 -9.05 -34.64
N PRO A 185 3.13 -8.20 -33.80
CA PRO A 185 1.75 -8.38 -33.38
C PRO A 185 0.77 -8.00 -34.48
N MET A 186 -0.25 -8.84 -34.69
CA MET A 186 -1.42 -8.47 -35.46
C MET A 186 -2.20 -7.34 -34.75
N GLU A 187 -2.97 -6.55 -35.49
CA GLU A 187 -3.77 -5.45 -34.90
C GLU A 187 -4.72 -5.93 -33.78
N GLU A 188 -5.31 -7.11 -33.94
CA GLU A 188 -6.14 -7.72 -32.91
C GLU A 188 -5.36 -8.02 -31.62
N GLU A 189 -4.10 -8.48 -31.74
CA GLU A 189 -3.25 -8.76 -30.60
C GLU A 189 -2.81 -7.48 -29.89
N LYS A 190 -2.48 -6.42 -30.63
CA LYS A 190 -2.20 -5.10 -30.07
C LYS A 190 -3.38 -4.59 -29.25
N LEU A 191 -4.59 -4.70 -29.80
CA LEU A 191 -5.81 -4.26 -29.13
C LEU A 191 -6.06 -5.08 -27.85
N ARG A 192 -5.90 -6.40 -27.91
CA ARG A 192 -6.05 -7.29 -26.75
C ARG A 192 -5.05 -6.97 -25.65
N LEU A 193 -3.77 -6.79 -26.00
CA LEU A 193 -2.73 -6.40 -25.05
C LEU A 193 -3.06 -5.07 -24.39
N ARG A 194 -3.46 -4.05 -25.18
CA ARG A 194 -3.84 -2.75 -24.64
C ARG A 194 -5.00 -2.85 -23.64
N PHE A 195 -6.04 -3.63 -23.94
CA PHE A 195 -7.14 -3.81 -22.99
C PHE A 195 -6.75 -4.60 -21.74
N ASN A 196 -5.76 -5.50 -21.82
CA ASN A 196 -5.23 -6.17 -20.65
C ASN A 196 -4.41 -5.21 -19.77
N GLU A 197 -3.61 -4.32 -20.36
CA GLU A 197 -2.90 -3.27 -19.62
C GLU A 197 -3.87 -2.30 -18.93
N LEU A 198 -4.93 -1.89 -19.62
CA LEU A 198 -5.93 -0.99 -19.05
C LEU A 198 -6.74 -1.65 -17.92
N ASP A 199 -7.08 -2.93 -18.06
CA ASP A 199 -7.69 -3.72 -16.99
C ASP A 199 -6.77 -3.81 -15.77
N ASP A 200 -5.49 -4.05 -16.02
CA ASP A 200 -4.45 -4.15 -15.02
C ASP A 200 -4.28 -2.85 -14.21
N MET A 201 -4.13 -1.72 -14.90
CA MET A 201 -4.03 -0.38 -14.28
C MET A 201 -5.26 -0.07 -13.42
N ALA A 202 -6.47 -0.32 -13.96
CA ALA A 202 -7.72 -0.05 -13.25
C ALA A 202 -7.89 -0.96 -12.02
N SER A 203 -7.64 -2.26 -12.17
CA SER A 203 -7.81 -3.25 -11.10
C SER A 203 -6.83 -3.02 -9.96
N THR A 204 -5.57 -2.71 -10.27
CA THR A 204 -4.54 -2.49 -9.25
C THR A 204 -4.66 -1.15 -8.59
N THR A 205 -5.01 -0.09 -9.31
CA THR A 205 -5.36 1.20 -8.68
C THR A 205 -6.48 1.01 -7.66
N ALA A 206 -7.54 0.27 -8.02
CA ALA A 206 -8.66 0.03 -7.11
C ALA A 206 -8.27 -0.86 -5.91
N SER A 207 -7.47 -1.90 -6.13
CA SER A 207 -7.04 -2.78 -5.04
C SER A 207 -6.06 -2.09 -4.09
N ALA A 208 -5.08 -1.35 -4.64
CA ALA A 208 -4.03 -0.69 -3.86
C ALA A 208 -4.55 0.51 -3.07
N PHE A 209 -5.38 1.37 -3.68
CA PHE A 209 -5.76 2.64 -3.07
C PHE A 209 -7.18 2.67 -2.51
N LEU A 210 -8.09 1.84 -3.03
CA LEU A 210 -9.48 1.79 -2.56
C LEU A 210 -9.77 0.54 -1.72
N GLY A 211 -8.89 -0.46 -1.75
CA GLY A 211 -9.14 -1.76 -1.10
C GLY A 211 -10.31 -2.54 -1.74
N LEU A 212 -10.59 -2.29 -3.03
CA LEU A 212 -11.73 -2.86 -3.75
C LEU A 212 -11.27 -3.82 -4.85
N THR A 213 -11.94 -4.98 -4.95
CA THR A 213 -11.67 -6.00 -5.97
C THR A 213 -12.38 -5.69 -7.30
N LEU A 214 -12.09 -4.52 -7.87
CA LEU A 214 -12.79 -3.98 -9.04
C LEU A 214 -12.82 -4.94 -10.25
N GLY A 215 -11.79 -5.77 -10.43
CA GLY A 215 -11.68 -6.68 -11.57
C GLY A 215 -12.89 -7.61 -11.79
N CYS A 216 -13.64 -7.97 -10.74
CA CYS A 216 -14.88 -8.75 -10.92
C CYS A 216 -15.96 -7.99 -11.72
N ALA A 217 -15.92 -6.66 -11.69
CA ALA A 217 -16.86 -5.79 -12.41
C ALA A 217 -16.61 -5.73 -13.93
N ARG A 218 -15.55 -6.36 -14.45
CA ARG A 218 -15.17 -6.32 -15.87
C ARG A 218 -16.24 -6.91 -16.80
N CYS A 219 -16.83 -8.04 -16.40
CA CYS A 219 -17.74 -8.84 -17.23
C CYS A 219 -19.20 -8.79 -16.76
N HIS A 220 -19.43 -8.46 -15.49
CA HIS A 220 -20.74 -8.37 -14.87
C HIS A 220 -20.66 -7.45 -13.66
N ASP A 221 -21.78 -6.93 -13.15
CA ASP A 221 -21.74 -6.11 -11.92
C ASP A 221 -21.10 -6.90 -10.78
N HIS A 222 -20.31 -6.23 -9.97
CA HIS A 222 -19.51 -6.86 -8.93
C HIS A 222 -20.38 -7.70 -7.99
N LYS A 223 -19.87 -8.86 -7.57
CA LYS A 223 -20.66 -9.87 -6.85
C LYS A 223 -21.11 -9.41 -5.46
N PHE A 224 -20.27 -8.66 -4.76
CA PHE A 224 -20.47 -8.25 -3.36
C PHE A 224 -20.54 -6.72 -3.20
N ASP A 225 -19.57 -6.02 -3.76
CA ASP A 225 -19.56 -4.56 -3.80
C ASP A 225 -20.59 -3.95 -4.76
N ALA A 226 -21.05 -2.75 -4.42
CA ALA A 226 -22.04 -1.98 -5.19
C ALA A 226 -21.43 -1.30 -6.43
N ILE A 227 -20.64 -2.05 -7.20
CA ILE A 227 -19.88 -1.56 -8.36
C ILE A 227 -20.50 -2.15 -9.64
N PRO A 228 -21.23 -1.35 -10.42
CA PRO A 228 -21.76 -1.81 -11.68
C PRO A 228 -20.66 -1.88 -12.75
N THR A 229 -20.86 -2.75 -13.74
CA THR A 229 -19.95 -2.97 -14.87
C THR A 229 -19.56 -1.65 -15.56
N ARG A 230 -20.53 -0.73 -15.70
CA ARG A 230 -20.30 0.59 -16.29
C ARG A 230 -19.26 1.43 -15.55
N ASP A 231 -19.17 1.31 -14.22
CA ASP A 231 -18.27 2.11 -13.41
C ASP A 231 -16.84 1.54 -13.47
N TYR A 232 -16.68 0.24 -13.68
CA TYR A 232 -15.40 -0.36 -14.08
C TYR A 232 -14.86 0.27 -15.37
N TYR A 233 -15.67 0.32 -16.44
CA TYR A 233 -15.23 0.90 -17.71
C TYR A 233 -15.02 2.42 -17.63
N ARG A 234 -15.72 3.13 -16.74
CA ARG A 234 -15.46 4.55 -16.45
C ARG A 234 -14.12 4.76 -15.78
N LEU A 235 -13.73 3.92 -14.81
CA LEU A 235 -12.42 4.02 -14.21
C LEU A 235 -11.33 3.67 -15.23
N GLN A 236 -11.52 2.59 -15.99
CA GLN A 236 -10.58 2.20 -17.06
C GLN A 236 -10.35 3.34 -18.07
N CYS A 237 -11.38 4.12 -18.38
CA CYS A 237 -11.29 5.26 -19.29
C CYS A 237 -10.21 6.29 -18.88
N ALA A 238 -9.97 6.45 -17.57
CA ALA A 238 -8.97 7.39 -17.05
C ALA A 238 -7.52 7.05 -17.48
N PHE A 239 -7.26 5.80 -17.86
CA PHE A 239 -5.93 5.31 -18.23
C PHE A 239 -5.73 5.17 -19.75
N THR A 240 -6.74 5.52 -20.55
CA THR A 240 -6.72 5.26 -22.00
C THR A 240 -5.60 5.99 -22.75
N THR A 241 -5.09 7.09 -22.18
CA THR A 241 -3.98 7.89 -22.72
C THR A 241 -2.61 7.50 -22.16
N THR A 242 -2.53 6.65 -21.14
CA THR A 242 -1.25 6.22 -20.55
C THR A 242 -0.43 5.41 -21.55
N SER A 243 0.81 5.80 -21.81
CA SER A 243 1.78 5.04 -22.60
C SER A 243 2.84 4.38 -21.70
N ARG A 244 3.57 3.40 -22.26
CA ARG A 244 4.71 2.74 -21.60
C ARG A 244 6.03 3.15 -22.26
N ASP A 245 6.10 4.41 -22.71
CA ASP A 245 7.28 4.90 -23.39
C ASP A 245 8.46 5.01 -22.42
N HIS A 246 9.67 4.73 -22.91
CA HIS A 246 10.88 4.90 -22.09
C HIS A 246 11.15 6.39 -21.90
N VAL A 247 11.14 6.85 -20.64
CA VAL A 247 11.45 8.22 -20.24
C VAL A 247 12.83 8.25 -19.60
N LEU A 248 13.71 9.13 -20.10
CA LEU A 248 15.00 9.36 -19.47
C LEU A 248 14.80 10.27 -18.25
N LEU A 249 15.12 9.75 -17.07
CA LEU A 249 15.20 10.52 -15.84
C LEU A 249 16.58 11.17 -15.78
N VAL A 250 16.66 12.46 -16.14
CA VAL A 250 17.92 13.25 -16.17
C VAL A 250 17.98 14.20 -14.98
#